data_AF-A0A2L1U069-F1
#
_entry.id   AF-A0A2L1U069-F1
#
_cell.length_a   1.000
_cell.length_b   1.000
_cell.length_c   1.000
_cell.angle_alpha   90.00
_cell.angle_beta   90.00
_cell.angle_gamma   90.00
#
_symmetry.space_group_name_H-M   'P 1'
#
loop_
_entity.id
_entity.type
_entity.pdbx_description
1 polymer ?
#
loop_
_entity_poly.entity_id
_entity_poly.type
_entity_poly.pdbx_seq_one_letter_code
_entity_poly.pdbx_strand_id
1 'polypeptide(L)'
;MNKITAAGYDPLIKREGNVFNKYGVPLVDSREMAELLSVDHSRLVEDIYNLNVSDDIYFANFTLDYVHEGRKFIWIFYMTDDGFFLLFERYKWAAKSAMALERLKSGQATINELRKEFGLKELDDEGANVILTIKGN
;
A
#
# COMPACT_ATOMS: atom_id res chain seq x y z
N MET A 1 1.93 4.09 -19.94
CA MET A 1 0.68 3.34 -20.22
C MET A 1 -0.15 3.35 -18.95
N ASN A 2 -1.46 3.55 -19.03
CA ASN A 2 -2.32 3.44 -17.85
C ASN A 2 -2.52 1.93 -17.57
N LYS A 3 -2.28 1.46 -16.34
CA LYS A 3 -2.32 0.02 -16.00
C LYS A 3 -3.68 -0.63 -16.32
N ILE A 4 -4.76 0.17 -16.35
CA ILE A 4 -6.13 -0.22 -16.69
C ILE A 4 -6.27 -0.71 -18.13
N THR A 5 -5.51 -0.16 -19.08
CA THR A 5 -5.64 -0.51 -20.51
C THR A 5 -4.91 -1.79 -20.90
N ALA A 6 -4.10 -2.37 -20.00
CA ALA A 6 -3.30 -3.57 -20.27
C ALA A 6 -3.88 -4.86 -19.66
N ALA A 7 -4.80 -4.76 -18.71
CA ALA A 7 -5.33 -5.92 -18.00
C ALA A 7 -6.48 -6.57 -18.79
N GLY A 8 -6.22 -7.75 -19.35
CA GLY A 8 -7.29 -8.72 -19.52
C GLY A 8 -7.80 -9.09 -18.13
N TYR A 9 -8.99 -8.64 -17.77
CA TYR A 9 -9.61 -8.96 -16.48
C TYR A 9 -9.84 -10.47 -16.41
N ASP A 10 -9.13 -11.16 -15.52
CA ASP A 10 -9.43 -12.56 -15.25
C ASP A 10 -10.86 -12.65 -14.67
N PRO A 11 -11.68 -13.62 -15.12
CA PRO A 11 -13.06 -13.71 -14.68
C PRO A 11 -13.15 -13.96 -13.17
N LEU A 12 -13.94 -13.13 -12.50
CA LEU A 12 -14.24 -13.24 -11.08
C LEU A 12 -15.46 -14.15 -10.86
N ILE A 13 -15.36 -15.06 -9.90
CA ILE A 13 -16.44 -15.95 -9.50
C ILE A 13 -16.99 -15.44 -8.17
N LYS A 14 -18.25 -14.97 -8.15
CA LYS A 14 -18.91 -14.46 -6.93
C LYS A 14 -19.86 -15.54 -6.38
N ARG A 15 -19.64 -16.00 -5.15
CA ARG A 15 -20.47 -17.03 -4.49
C ARG A 15 -20.61 -16.75 -3.01
N GLU A 16 -21.84 -16.74 -2.51
CA GLU A 16 -22.14 -16.60 -1.07
C GLU A 16 -21.47 -15.38 -0.41
N GLY A 17 -21.38 -14.26 -1.14
CA GLY A 17 -20.71 -13.04 -0.66
C GLY A 17 -19.19 -13.02 -0.82
N ASN A 18 -18.57 -14.17 -1.11
CA ASN A 18 -17.14 -14.27 -1.38
C ASN A 18 -16.81 -14.10 -2.86
N VAL A 19 -15.61 -13.64 -3.15
CA VAL A 19 -15.10 -13.48 -4.52
C VAL A 19 -13.87 -14.35 -4.70
N PHE A 20 -13.84 -15.09 -5.81
CA PHE A 20 -12.77 -16.01 -6.15
C PHE A 20 -12.21 -15.68 -7.53
N ASN A 21 -10.93 -15.97 -7.75
CA ASN A 21 -10.36 -15.97 -9.10
C ASN A 21 -10.81 -17.22 -9.88
N LYS A 22 -10.41 -17.31 -11.15
CA LYS A 22 -10.72 -18.45 -12.04
C LYS A 22 -10.22 -19.83 -11.53
N TYR A 23 -9.28 -19.83 -10.58
CA TYR A 23 -8.73 -21.04 -9.97
C TYR A 23 -9.43 -21.41 -8.65
N GLY A 24 -10.45 -20.65 -8.22
CA GLY A 24 -11.17 -20.88 -6.97
C GLY A 24 -10.42 -20.38 -5.72
N VAL A 25 -9.38 -19.56 -5.89
CA VAL A 25 -8.68 -18.92 -4.77
C VAL A 25 -9.50 -17.72 -4.28
N PRO A 26 -9.78 -17.60 -2.97
CA PRO A 26 -10.50 -16.46 -2.42
C PRO A 26 -9.69 -15.18 -2.61
N LEU A 27 -10.40 -14.08 -2.85
CA LEU A 27 -9.82 -12.74 -3.00
C LEU A 27 -10.39 -11.81 -1.95
N VAL A 28 -9.54 -10.94 -1.41
CA VAL A 28 -9.90 -9.91 -0.46
C VAL A 28 -10.41 -8.67 -1.21
N ASP A 29 -11.51 -8.11 -0.73
CA ASP A 29 -12.07 -6.87 -1.27
C ASP A 29 -11.30 -5.65 -0.73
N SER A 30 -10.92 -4.74 -1.61
CA SER A 30 -10.28 -3.46 -1.25
C SER A 30 -11.04 -2.65 -0.19
N ARG A 31 -12.36 -2.79 -0.07
CA ARG A 31 -13.17 -2.14 0.98
C ARG A 31 -12.90 -2.75 2.35
N GLU A 32 -12.87 -4.08 2.45
CA GLU A 32 -12.51 -4.79 3.68
C GLU A 32 -11.08 -4.43 4.12
N MET A 33 -10.17 -4.30 3.14
CA MET A 33 -8.81 -3.86 3.43
C MET A 33 -8.74 -2.41 3.90
N ALA A 34 -9.52 -1.51 3.29
CA ALA A 34 -9.58 -0.10 3.69
C ALA A 34 -10.11 0.03 5.13
N GLU A 35 -11.14 -0.74 5.49
CA GLU A 35 -11.64 -0.83 6.86
C GLU A 35 -10.57 -1.34 7.83
N LEU A 36 -9.91 -2.46 7.49
CA LEU A 36 -8.84 -3.04 8.31
C LEU A 36 -7.70 -2.05 8.57
N LEU A 37 -7.32 -1.28 7.56
CA LEU A 37 -6.24 -0.30 7.64
C LEU A 37 -6.71 1.06 8.20
N SER A 38 -8.01 1.23 8.42
CA SER A 38 -8.62 2.51 8.82
C SER A 38 -8.25 3.66 7.88
N VAL A 39 -8.31 3.41 6.56
CA VAL A 39 -8.03 4.40 5.51
C VAL A 39 -9.24 4.55 4.60
N ASP A 40 -9.38 5.73 3.98
CA ASP A 40 -10.43 5.94 2.99
C ASP A 40 -10.25 4.98 1.80
N HIS A 41 -11.35 4.34 1.38
CA HIS A 41 -11.32 3.38 0.27
C HIS A 41 -10.82 4.01 -1.04
N SER A 42 -11.22 5.26 -1.33
CA SER A 42 -10.73 5.99 -2.51
C SER A 42 -9.22 6.19 -2.49
N ARG A 43 -8.64 6.46 -1.31
CA ARG A 43 -7.20 6.58 -1.13
C ARG A 43 -6.50 5.24 -1.32
N LEU A 44 -7.07 4.16 -0.78
CA LEU A 44 -6.51 2.81 -0.98
C LEU A 44 -6.55 2.38 -2.45
N VAL A 45 -7.62 2.69 -3.18
CA VAL A 45 -7.71 2.46 -4.63
C VAL A 45 -6.60 3.20 -5.37
N GLU A 46 -6.36 4.48 -5.05
CA GLU A 46 -5.26 5.27 -5.63
C GLU A 46 -3.87 4.70 -5.26
N ASP A 47 -3.69 4.27 -4.01
CA ASP A 47 -2.46 3.64 -3.55
C ASP A 47 -2.17 2.34 -4.30
N ILE A 48 -3.20 1.53 -4.60
CA ILE A 48 -3.09 0.33 -5.45
C ILE A 48 -2.67 0.71 -6.86
N TYR A 49 -3.33 1.70 -7.49
CA TYR A 49 -2.95 2.17 -8.82
C TYR A 49 -1.48 2.60 -8.91
N ASN A 50 -1.01 3.29 -7.87
CA ASN A 50 0.34 3.83 -7.75
C ASN A 50 1.32 2.86 -7.06
N LEU A 51 1.02 1.56 -7.01
CA LEU A 51 1.97 0.57 -6.51
C LEU A 51 3.23 0.53 -7.39
N ASN A 52 4.38 0.71 -6.74
CA ASN A 52 5.69 0.59 -7.37
C ASN A 52 6.16 -0.87 -7.36
N VAL A 53 5.48 -1.71 -8.13
CA VAL A 53 5.82 -3.11 -8.39
C VAL A 53 5.82 -3.36 -9.89
N SER A 54 6.48 -4.42 -10.36
CA SER A 54 6.42 -4.81 -11.77
C SER A 54 5.00 -5.16 -12.18
N ASP A 55 4.69 -5.00 -13.47
CA ASP A 55 3.37 -5.32 -14.02
C ASP A 55 2.98 -6.79 -13.77
N ASP A 56 3.95 -7.72 -13.83
CA ASP A 56 3.72 -9.13 -13.52
C ASP A 56 3.24 -9.34 -12.08
N ILE A 57 3.87 -8.68 -11.11
CA ILE A 57 3.46 -8.74 -9.69
C ILE A 57 2.10 -8.06 -9.53
N TYR A 58 1.88 -6.94 -10.21
CA TYR A 58 0.62 -6.21 -10.13
C TYR A 58 -0.56 -7.06 -10.63
N PHE A 59 -0.48 -7.58 -11.85
CA PHE A 59 -1.58 -8.33 -12.46
C PHE A 59 -1.76 -9.73 -11.88
N ALA A 60 -0.74 -10.32 -11.26
CA ALA A 60 -0.88 -11.57 -10.52
C ALA A 60 -1.71 -11.41 -9.22
N ASN A 61 -1.73 -10.19 -8.65
CA ASN A 61 -2.23 -9.98 -7.29
C ASN A 61 -3.43 -9.04 -7.20
N PHE A 62 -3.74 -8.26 -8.24
CA PHE A 62 -4.82 -7.29 -8.23
C PHE A 62 -5.71 -7.43 -9.45
N THR A 63 -7.00 -7.67 -9.23
CA THR A 63 -8.04 -7.68 -10.27
C THR A 63 -9.01 -6.53 -10.00
N LEU A 64 -9.19 -5.66 -10.98
CA LEU A 64 -10.10 -4.52 -10.88
C LEU A 64 -11.51 -4.91 -11.36
N ASP A 65 -12.52 -4.46 -10.63
CA ASP A 65 -13.94 -4.55 -10.96
C ASP A 65 -14.63 -3.23 -10.54
N TYR A 66 -15.93 -3.11 -10.80
CA TYR A 66 -16.74 -2.02 -10.29
C TYR A 66 -18.08 -2.48 -9.74
N VAL A 67 -18.61 -1.74 -8.78
CA VAL A 67 -19.97 -1.90 -8.28
C VAL A 67 -20.78 -0.64 -8.50
N HIS A 68 -22.08 -0.84 -8.68
CA HIS A 68 -23.06 0.23 -8.78
C HIS A 68 -23.65 0.50 -7.40
N GLU A 69 -23.42 1.69 -6.88
CA GLU A 69 -24.12 2.21 -5.71
C GLU A 69 -25.00 3.39 -6.13
N GLY A 70 -26.26 3.07 -6.44
CA GLY A 70 -27.20 4.01 -7.06
C GLY A 70 -26.70 4.48 -8.43
N ARG A 71 -26.35 5.77 -8.53
CA ARG A 71 -25.83 6.38 -9.78
C ARG A 71 -24.30 6.44 -9.83
N LYS A 72 -23.61 5.98 -8.78
CA LYS A 72 -22.15 6.06 -8.69
C LYS A 72 -21.52 4.74 -9.12
N PHE A 73 -20.39 4.86 -9.82
CA PHE A 73 -19.48 3.75 -10.10
C PHE A 73 -18.38 3.79 -9.05
N ILE A 74 -18.21 2.69 -8.32
CA ILE A 74 -17.16 2.55 -7.32
C ILE A 74 -16.22 1.46 -7.80
N TRP A 75 -14.95 1.83 -7.98
CA TRP A 75 -13.88 0.89 -8.34
C TRP A 75 -13.53 0.01 -7.15
N ILE A 76 -13.45 -1.29 -7.37
CA ILE A 76 -13.06 -2.27 -6.36
C ILE A 76 -11.87 -3.07 -6.91
N PHE A 77 -10.83 -3.19 -6.10
CA PHE A 77 -9.79 -4.19 -6.35
C PHE A 77 -10.07 -5.43 -5.51
N TYR A 78 -10.02 -6.58 -6.17
CA TYR A 78 -9.94 -7.89 -5.55
C TYR A 78 -8.49 -8.34 -5.55
N MET A 79 -7.99 -8.77 -4.40
CA MET A 79 -6.57 -9.10 -4.24
C MET A 79 -6.35 -10.48 -3.64
N THR A 80 -5.26 -11.10 -4.05
CA THR A 80 -4.74 -12.32 -3.42
C THR A 80 -4.18 -12.01 -2.03
N ASP A 81 -3.85 -13.06 -1.26
CA ASP A 81 -3.13 -12.92 0.01
C ASP A 81 -1.79 -12.16 -0.16
N ASP A 82 -1.06 -12.42 -1.23
CA ASP A 82 0.19 -11.72 -1.53
C ASP A 82 -0.05 -10.23 -1.85
N GLY A 83 -1.10 -9.90 -2.62
CA GLY A 83 -1.51 -8.52 -2.87
C GLY A 83 -1.91 -7.78 -1.58
N PHE A 84 -2.62 -8.49 -0.70
CA PHE A 84 -2.93 -8.00 0.64
C PHE A 84 -1.65 -7.74 1.45
N PHE A 85 -0.70 -8.67 1.51
CA PHE A 85 0.53 -8.48 2.27
C PHE A 85 1.37 -7.31 1.74
N LEU A 86 1.44 -7.12 0.42
CA LEU A 86 2.14 -5.98 -0.20
C LEU A 86 1.58 -4.63 0.29
N LEU A 87 0.26 -4.49 0.31
CA LEU A 87 -0.39 -3.27 0.78
C LEU A 87 -0.28 -3.12 2.29
N PHE A 88 -0.49 -4.19 3.05
CA PHE A 88 -0.38 -4.16 4.50
C PHE A 88 1.01 -3.69 4.96
N GLU A 89 2.08 -4.24 4.36
CA GLU A 89 3.45 -3.82 4.66
C GLU A 89 3.72 -2.36 4.25
N ARG A 90 3.19 -1.89 3.11
CA ARG A 90 3.29 -0.47 2.71
C ARG A 90 2.70 0.46 3.77
N TYR A 91 1.47 0.20 4.23
CA TYR A 91 0.81 1.07 5.22
C TYR A 91 1.46 0.99 6.60
N LYS A 92 1.83 -0.21 7.04
CA LYS A 92 2.63 -0.40 8.26
C LYS A 92 3.94 0.37 8.19
N TRP A 93 4.58 0.40 7.02
CA TRP A 93 5.83 1.12 6.84
C TRP A 93 5.67 2.63 6.80
N ALA A 94 4.60 3.12 6.20
CA ALA A 94 4.21 4.53 6.26
C ALA A 94 3.95 4.96 7.72
N ALA A 95 3.23 4.16 8.50
CA ALA A 95 2.96 4.45 9.92
C ALA A 95 4.25 4.49 10.75
N LYS A 96 5.11 3.48 10.60
CA LYS A 96 6.43 3.43 11.26
C LYS A 96 7.30 4.64 10.88
N SER A 97 7.33 5.00 9.60
CA SER A 97 8.08 6.16 9.11
C SER A 97 7.56 7.48 9.67
N ALA A 98 6.23 7.63 9.77
CA ALA A 98 5.61 8.81 10.38
C ALA A 98 5.95 8.93 11.87
N MET A 99 5.86 7.83 12.62
CA MET A 99 6.25 7.80 14.04
C MET A 99 7.74 8.12 14.23
N ALA A 100 8.61 7.56 13.40
CA ALA A 100 10.04 7.86 13.43
C ALA A 100 10.32 9.33 13.12
N LEU A 101 9.61 9.91 12.16
CA LEU A 101 9.73 11.34 11.84
C LEU A 101 9.32 12.22 13.02
N GLU A 102 8.23 11.90 13.71
CA GLU A 102 7.80 12.64 14.90
C GLU A 102 8.81 12.49 16.05
N ARG A 103 9.36 11.29 16.27
CA ARG A 103 10.44 11.06 17.25
C ARG A 103 11.71 11.87 16.92
N LEU A 104 12.05 11.97 15.64
CA LEU A 104 13.17 12.80 15.19
C LEU A 104 12.92 14.29 15.44
N LYS A 105 11.74 14.80 15.07
CA LYS A 105 11.36 16.22 15.25
C LYS A 105 11.30 16.64 16.72
N SER A 106 10.83 15.74 17.59
CA SER A 106 10.71 15.96 19.02
C SER A 106 12.00 15.74 19.80
N GLY A 107 13.09 15.33 19.13
CA GLY A 107 14.36 15.01 19.79
C GLY A 107 14.33 13.71 20.61
N GLN A 108 13.27 12.89 20.48
CA GLN A 108 13.13 11.59 21.15
C GLN A 108 13.98 10.48 20.52
N ALA A 109 14.49 10.69 19.31
CA ALA A 109 15.42 9.78 18.65
C ALA A 109 16.38 10.55 17.74
N THR A 110 17.62 10.06 17.63
CA THR A 110 18.60 10.51 16.64
C THR A 110 18.40 9.79 15.30
N ILE A 111 18.97 10.34 14.23
CA ILE A 111 18.90 9.72 12.89
C ILE A 111 19.53 8.33 12.88
N ASN A 112 20.67 8.13 13.57
CA ASN A 112 21.36 6.84 13.58
C ASN A 112 20.58 5.76 14.36
N GLU A 113 19.89 6.12 15.46
CA GLU A 113 19.00 5.20 16.17
C GLU A 113 17.83 4.73 15.29
N LEU A 114 17.19 5.65 14.56
CA LEU A 114 16.11 5.30 13.63
C LEU A 114 16.61 4.45 12.46
N ARG A 115 17.80 4.73 11.93
CA ARG A 115 18.41 3.93 10.85
C ARG A 115 18.66 2.49 11.32
N LYS A 116 19.17 2.30 12.53
CA LYS A 116 19.35 0.97 13.12
C LYS A 116 18.02 0.23 13.32
N GLU A 117 16.99 0.91 13.82
CA GLU A 117 15.63 0.36 13.99
C GLU A 117 15.03 -0.12 12.64
N PHE A 118 15.38 0.58 11.56
CA PHE A 118 14.93 0.29 10.20
C PHE A 118 15.89 -0.59 9.38
N GLY A 119 16.95 -1.13 9.99
CA GLY A 119 17.92 -1.98 9.30
C GLY A 119 18.73 -1.25 8.21
N LEU A 120 18.86 0.07 8.31
CA LEU A 120 19.62 0.93 7.41
C LEU A 120 21.05 1.12 7.95
N LYS A 121 22.03 1.22 7.04
CA LYS A 121 23.44 1.52 7.40
C LYS A 121 23.53 2.87 8.12
N GLU A 122 24.31 3.00 9.19
CA GLU A 122 24.50 4.28 9.89
C GLU A 122 25.07 5.37 8.98
N LEU A 123 24.79 6.65 9.30
CA LEU A 123 25.44 7.80 8.67
C LEU A 123 26.69 8.18 9.46
N ASP A 124 27.68 8.71 8.76
CA ASP A 124 28.77 9.45 9.40
C ASP A 124 28.29 10.77 10.01
N ASP A 125 29.11 11.37 10.88
CA ASP A 125 28.77 12.58 11.61
C ASP A 125 28.43 13.75 10.68
N GLU A 126 29.07 13.81 9.51
CA GLU A 126 28.84 14.84 8.50
C GLU A 126 27.48 14.65 7.80
N GLY A 127 27.16 13.42 7.38
CA GLY A 127 25.88 13.09 6.75
C GLY A 127 24.69 13.22 7.69
N ALA A 128 24.87 12.88 8.98
CA ALA A 128 23.84 13.09 9.99
C ALA A 128 23.54 14.58 10.21
N ASN A 129 24.59 15.41 10.28
CA ASN A 129 24.46 16.86 10.47
C ASN A 129 23.78 17.55 9.27
N VAL A 130 24.09 17.14 8.03
CA VAL A 130 23.46 17.69 6.81
C VAL A 130 21.95 17.45 6.80
N ILE A 131 21.49 16.25 7.16
CA ILE A 131 20.03 15.96 7.20
C ILE A 131 19.32 16.79 8.28
N LEU A 132 19.98 17.05 9.41
CA LEU A 132 19.45 17.91 10.47
C LEU A 132 19.42 19.39 10.07
N THR A 133 20.41 19.87 9.30
CA THR A 133 20.49 21.28 8.86
C THR A 133 19.60 21.62 7.67
N ILE A 134 19.33 20.68 6.76
CA ILE A 134 18.40 20.88 5.62
C ILE A 134 16.97 21.25 6.09
N LYS A 135 16.61 20.98 7.35
CA LYS A 135 15.27 21.25 7.90
C LYS A 135 15.20 22.41 8.89
N GLY A 136 16.29 23.15 9.08
CA GLY A 136 16.34 24.35 9.94
C GLY A 136 16.03 25.67 9.22
N ASN A 137 15.81 25.64 7.90
CA ASN A 137 15.45 26.80 7.06
C ASN A 137 14.08 26.62 6.41
#